data_AF-A0A919LVE9-F1
#
_entry.id   AF-A0A919LVE9-F1
#
_cell.length_a   1.000
_cell.length_b   1.000
_cell.length_c   1.000
_cell.angle_alpha   90.00
_cell.angle_beta   90.00
_cell.angle_gamma   90.00
#
_symmetry.space_group_name_H-M   'P 1'
#
loop_
_entity.id
_entity.type
_entity.pdbx_description
1 polymer ?
#
loop_
_entity_poly.entity_id
_entity_poly.type
_entity_poly.pdbx_seq_one_letter_code
_entity_poly.pdbx_strand_id
1 'polypeptide(L)'
;MIAHSGGVVLSPESGSTMALIEAKDAAGAMLPGSPGTRVDSNGYAILPYLRPYRINAVEIDPKGSHDDVAFDRTVAQVVPWEGSVVKVAFGTKVQNNLTLQARRANHEPLPFAASIFSPTARRSALSARAA
;
A
#
# COMPACT_ATOMS: atom_id res chain seq x y z
N MET A 1 -17.91 -10.81 -6.76
CA MET A 1 -17.20 -10.29 -7.96
C MET A 1 -17.77 -8.93 -8.31
N ILE A 2 -16.93 -7.99 -8.75
CA ILE A 2 -17.36 -6.68 -9.27
C ILE A 2 -16.70 -6.46 -10.63
N ALA A 3 -17.49 -6.05 -11.63
CA ALA A 3 -17.00 -5.57 -12.91
C ALA A 3 -16.99 -4.03 -12.90
N HIS A 4 -15.89 -3.43 -13.34
CA HIS A 4 -15.69 -1.98 -13.37
C HIS A 4 -14.82 -1.58 -14.58
N SER A 5 -14.60 -0.28 -14.78
CA SER A 5 -13.82 0.25 -15.91
C SER A 5 -12.37 -0.24 -15.99
N GLY A 6 -11.82 -0.77 -14.89
CA GLY A 6 -10.47 -1.32 -14.80
C GLY A 6 -10.39 -2.84 -14.93
N GLY A 7 -11.52 -3.51 -15.17
CA GLY A 7 -11.61 -4.97 -15.31
C GLY A 7 -12.56 -5.63 -14.32
N VAL A 8 -12.18 -6.80 -13.84
CA VAL A 8 -12.98 -7.62 -12.93
C VAL A 8 -12.15 -7.94 -11.69
N VAL A 9 -12.75 -7.77 -10.52
CA VAL A 9 -12.16 -8.14 -9.24
C VAL A 9 -12.99 -9.23 -8.57
N LEU A 10 -12.28 -10.25 -8.09
CA LEU A 10 -12.85 -11.33 -7.30
C LEU A 10 -12.69 -11.01 -5.82
N SER A 11 -13.71 -11.35 -5.04
CA SER A 11 -13.69 -11.24 -3.59
C SER A 11 -14.36 -12.47 -3.01
N PRO A 12 -13.79 -13.06 -1.94
CA PRO A 12 -14.39 -14.20 -1.25
C PRO A 12 -15.69 -13.80 -0.55
N GLU A 13 -15.80 -12.52 -0.17
CA GLU A 13 -16.96 -11.96 0.53
C GLU A 13 -17.67 -10.91 -0.33
N SER A 14 -18.98 -10.77 -0.12
CA SER A 14 -19.80 -9.75 -0.74
C SER A 14 -20.67 -9.07 0.30
N GLY A 15 -20.76 -7.74 0.25
CA GLY A 15 -21.70 -6.96 1.04
C GLY A 15 -22.60 -6.09 0.16
N SER A 16 -23.58 -5.42 0.78
CA SER A 16 -24.49 -4.51 0.06
C SER A 16 -23.86 -3.14 -0.19
N THR A 17 -23.01 -2.67 0.71
CA THR A 17 -22.33 -1.37 0.61
C THR A 17 -20.83 -1.59 0.74
N MET A 18 -20.09 -1.32 -0.33
CA MET A 18 -18.71 -1.77 -0.49
C MET A 18 -17.79 -0.65 -1.00
N ALA A 19 -16.49 -0.82 -0.82
CA ALA A 19 -15.49 -0.04 -1.53
C ALA A 19 -14.73 -0.90 -2.56
N LEU A 20 -14.58 -0.37 -3.77
CA LEU A 20 -13.62 -0.83 -4.76
C LEU A 20 -12.32 -0.07 -4.53
N ILE A 21 -11.30 -0.77 -4.04
CA ILE A 21 -9.97 -0.20 -3.79
C ILE A 21 -9.18 -0.24 -5.08
N GLU A 22 -8.58 0.89 -5.46
CA GLU A 22 -7.60 1.02 -6.53
C GLU A 22 -6.26 1.46 -5.91
N ALA A 23 -5.24 0.63 -6.04
CA ALA A 23 -3.88 0.92 -5.62
C ALA A 23 -2.95 0.30 -6.66
N LYS A 24 -2.56 1.09 -7.68
CA LYS A 24 -1.71 0.60 -8.77
C LYS A 24 -0.33 0.20 -8.24
N ASP A 25 0.31 -0.78 -8.86
CA ASP A 25 1.64 -1.27 -8.46
C ASP A 25 1.73 -1.89 -7.04
N ALA A 26 0.65 -1.85 -6.24
CA ALA A 26 0.61 -2.29 -4.85
C ALA A 26 0.11 -3.73 -4.67
N ALA A 27 0.33 -4.60 -5.65
CA ALA A 27 -0.09 -5.99 -5.59
C ALA A 27 0.44 -6.65 -4.29
N GLY A 28 -0.44 -7.33 -3.55
CA GLY A 28 -0.12 -7.98 -2.28
C GLY A 28 -0.33 -7.12 -1.03
N ALA A 29 -0.53 -5.80 -1.16
CA ALA A 29 -0.91 -4.90 -0.06
C ALA A 29 -2.21 -5.39 0.60
N MET A 30 -2.31 -5.23 1.91
CA MET A 30 -3.42 -5.76 2.70
C MET A 30 -4.48 -4.70 2.98
N LEU A 31 -5.71 -5.13 3.23
CA LEU A 31 -6.79 -4.28 3.75
C LEU A 31 -7.07 -4.63 5.22
N PRO A 32 -6.67 -3.81 6.20
CA PRO A 32 -6.95 -4.09 7.62
C PRO A 32 -8.44 -4.29 7.92
N GLY A 33 -9.32 -3.56 7.22
CA GLY A 33 -10.77 -3.70 7.33
C GLY A 33 -11.36 -4.98 6.72
N SER A 34 -10.55 -5.80 6.04
CA SER A 34 -10.94 -7.11 5.49
C SER A 34 -9.75 -8.08 5.58
N PRO A 35 -9.54 -8.71 6.75
CA PRO A 35 -8.42 -9.61 6.98
C PRO A 35 -8.35 -10.72 5.92
N GLY A 36 -7.15 -10.95 5.38
CA GLY A 36 -6.93 -11.95 4.32
C GLY A 36 -7.14 -11.41 2.91
N THR A 37 -7.83 -10.28 2.74
CA THR A 37 -7.97 -9.61 1.43
C THR A 37 -6.70 -8.85 1.09
N ARG A 38 -6.27 -9.01 -0.16
CA ARG A 38 -5.09 -8.35 -0.73
C ARG A 38 -5.44 -7.67 -2.04
N VAL A 39 -4.69 -6.63 -2.36
CA VAL A 39 -4.67 -6.03 -3.69
C VAL A 39 -4.14 -7.05 -4.69
N ASP A 40 -4.89 -7.27 -5.76
CA ASP A 40 -4.54 -8.20 -6.83
C ASP A 40 -3.43 -7.64 -7.74
N SER A 41 -3.00 -8.44 -8.73
CA SER A 41 -1.97 -8.04 -9.69
C SER A 41 -2.38 -6.88 -10.62
N ASN A 42 -3.66 -6.56 -10.71
CA ASN A 42 -4.19 -5.44 -11.50
C ASN A 42 -4.27 -4.14 -10.68
N GLY A 43 -3.92 -4.21 -9.39
CA GLY A 43 -3.95 -3.10 -8.46
C GLY A 43 -5.33 -2.83 -7.88
N TYR A 44 -6.16 -3.87 -7.70
CA TYR A 44 -7.50 -3.72 -7.15
C TYR A 44 -7.82 -4.70 -6.03
N ALA A 45 -8.73 -4.29 -5.14
CA ALA A 45 -9.32 -5.14 -4.11
C ALA A 45 -10.74 -4.67 -3.76
N ILE A 46 -11.51 -5.50 -3.06
CA ILE A 46 -12.84 -5.14 -2.56
C ILE A 46 -12.79 -5.10 -1.03
N LEU A 47 -13.23 -3.99 -0.45
CA LEU A 47 -13.59 -3.92 0.96
C LEU A 47 -15.10 -4.17 1.08
N PRO A 48 -15.53 -5.35 1.57
CA PRO A 48 -16.91 -5.81 1.44
C PRO A 48 -17.90 -5.11 2.40
N TYR A 49 -17.42 -4.37 3.40
CA TYR A 49 -18.29 -3.77 4.40
C TYR A 49 -17.96 -2.29 4.63
N LEU A 50 -18.91 -1.42 4.30
CA LEU A 50 -18.96 -0.04 4.75
C LEU A 50 -20.28 0.24 5.46
N ARG A 51 -20.29 1.24 6.35
CA ARG A 51 -21.49 1.73 7.02
C ARG A 51 -22.14 2.84 6.18
N PRO A 52 -23.36 2.65 5.66
CA PRO A 52 -24.06 3.71 4.93
C PRO A 52 -24.25 4.98 5.76
N TYR A 53 -24.22 6.14 5.10
CA TYR A 53 -24.50 7.46 5.68
C TYR A 53 -23.58 7.84 6.86
N ARG A 54 -22.42 7.16 6.97
CA ARG A 54 -21.42 7.42 8.00
C ARG A 54 -20.04 7.56 7.37
N ILE A 55 -19.16 8.28 8.06
CA ILE A 55 -17.74 8.33 7.69
C ILE A 55 -17.15 6.95 7.96
N ASN A 56 -16.55 6.37 6.92
CA ASN A 56 -15.78 5.13 7.01
C ASN A 56 -14.32 5.45 6.68
N ALA A 57 -13.40 5.09 7.57
CA ALA A 57 -11.98 5.09 7.29
C ALA A 57 -11.63 3.81 6.53
N VAL A 58 -11.19 3.97 5.28
CA VAL A 58 -10.69 2.91 4.43
C VAL A 58 -9.18 2.97 4.49
N GLU A 59 -8.57 1.88 4.94
CA GLU A 59 -7.13 1.79 5.17
C GLU A 59 -6.52 0.75 4.23
N ILE A 60 -5.28 1.02 3.82
CA ILE A 60 -4.43 0.08 3.10
C ILE A 60 -3.12 -0.06 3.88
N ASP A 61 -2.72 -1.31 4.12
CA ASP A 61 -1.44 -1.63 4.73
C ASP A 61 -0.45 -2.00 3.59
N PRO A 62 0.62 -1.20 3.39
CA PRO A 62 1.67 -1.51 2.42
C PRO A 62 2.31 -2.88 2.61
N LYS A 63 2.19 -3.47 3.80
CA LYS A 63 2.75 -4.79 4.11
C LYS A 63 2.28 -5.84 3.10
N GLY A 64 3.25 -6.52 2.49
CA GLY A 64 3.01 -7.55 1.48
C GLY A 64 3.01 -7.04 0.04
N SER A 65 3.01 -5.72 -0.17
CA SER A 65 3.40 -5.15 -1.47
C SER A 65 4.93 -5.11 -1.63
N HIS A 66 5.40 -4.73 -2.81
CA HIS A 66 6.83 -4.62 -3.08
C HIS A 66 7.46 -3.48 -2.28
N ASP A 67 8.68 -3.66 -1.77
CA ASP A 67 9.38 -2.69 -0.90
C ASP A 67 9.67 -1.33 -1.58
N ASP A 68 9.66 -1.33 -2.92
CA ASP A 68 9.83 -0.14 -3.75
C ASP A 68 8.53 0.65 -3.96
N VAL A 69 7.39 0.21 -3.42
CA VAL A 69 6.12 0.92 -3.62
C VAL A 69 5.89 1.90 -2.47
N ALA A 70 5.89 3.19 -2.80
CA ALA A 70 5.49 4.24 -1.90
C ALA A 70 4.02 4.60 -2.11
N PHE A 71 3.31 4.88 -1.01
CA PHE A 71 1.92 5.30 -1.02
C PHE A 71 1.83 6.80 -0.67
N ASP A 72 1.10 7.58 -1.47
CA ASP A 72 0.86 9.01 -1.18
C ASP A 72 -0.01 9.17 0.08
N ARG A 73 -0.85 8.18 0.39
CA ARG A 73 -1.64 8.07 1.62
C ARG A 73 -1.96 6.60 1.89
N THR A 74 -2.19 6.24 3.15
CA THR A 74 -2.62 4.89 3.55
C THR A 74 -4.04 4.86 4.12
N VAL A 75 -4.67 6.03 4.28
CA VAL A 75 -6.04 6.15 4.79
C VAL A 75 -6.83 7.10 3.89
N ALA A 76 -8.08 6.74 3.61
CA ALA A 76 -9.05 7.56 2.90
C ALA A 76 -10.40 7.51 3.63
N GLN A 77 -11.13 8.62 3.66
CA GLN A 77 -12.45 8.68 4.26
C GLN A 77 -13.53 8.76 3.17
N VAL A 78 -14.58 7.95 3.33
CA VAL A 78 -15.73 7.94 2.43
C VAL A 78 -17.04 7.92 3.20
N VAL A 79 -18.09 8.47 2.60
CA VAL A 79 -19.47 8.44 3.11
C VAL A 79 -20.35 7.80 2.04
N PRO A 80 -20.56 6.47 2.09
CA PRO A 80 -21.31 5.76 1.06
C PRO A 80 -22.81 5.87 1.29
N TRP A 81 -23.56 5.76 0.21
CA TRP A 81 -25.01 5.53 0.24
C TRP A 81 -25.25 4.03 0.40
N GLU A 82 -26.41 3.65 0.95
CA GLU A 82 -26.77 2.24 1.03
C GLU A 82 -26.83 1.62 -0.38
N GLY A 83 -26.26 0.42 -0.54
CA GLY A 83 -26.25 -0.27 -1.83
C GLY A 83 -25.15 0.21 -2.80
N SER A 84 -24.34 1.19 -2.40
CA SER A 84 -23.32 1.76 -3.29
C SER A 84 -22.00 0.98 -3.28
N VAL A 85 -21.32 1.01 -4.43
CA VAL A 85 -19.91 0.61 -4.56
C VAL A 85 -19.09 1.88 -4.77
N VAL A 86 -18.35 2.29 -3.75
CA VAL A 86 -17.54 3.52 -3.81
C VAL A 86 -16.12 3.19 -4.25
N LYS A 87 -15.63 3.83 -5.32
CA LYS A 87 -14.23 3.71 -5.70
C LYS A 87 -13.35 4.52 -4.74
N VAL A 88 -12.31 3.90 -4.18
CA VAL A 88 -11.31 4.54 -3.32
C VAL A 88 -9.93 4.34 -3.94
N ALA A 89 -9.28 5.43 -4.34
CA ALA A 89 -7.97 5.38 -4.97
C ALA A 89 -6.85 5.77 -3.99
N PHE A 90 -5.88 4.88 -3.82
CA PHE A 90 -4.62 5.14 -3.14
C PHE A 90 -3.55 5.41 -4.19
N GLY A 91 -3.01 6.63 -4.18
CA GLY A 91 -1.91 7.02 -5.06
C GLY A 91 -0.65 6.26 -4.67
N THR A 92 -0.02 5.63 -5.65
CA THR A 92 1.16 4.79 -5.47
C THR A 92 2.24 5.21 -6.46
N LYS A 93 3.50 5.06 -6.06
CA LYS A 93 4.67 5.36 -6.87
C LYS A 93 5.74 4.32 -6.62
N VAL A 94 6.26 3.73 -7.70
CA VAL A 94 7.45 2.89 -7.64
C VAL A 94 8.67 3.79 -7.44
N GLN A 95 9.42 3.55 -6.38
CA GLN A 95 10.64 4.22 -5.97
C GLN A 95 11.72 3.17 -5.76
N ASN A 96 12.81 3.25 -6.50
CA ASN A 96 13.95 2.34 -6.34
C ASN A 96 14.67 2.61 -5.01
N ASN A 97 14.21 1.96 -3.93
CA ASN A 97 14.74 2.12 -2.59
C ASN A 97 15.92 1.16 -2.41
N LEU A 98 17.10 1.71 -2.15
CA LEU A 98 18.29 0.91 -1.86
C LEU A 98 18.49 0.84 -0.34
N THR A 99 18.22 -0.33 0.23
CA THR A 99 18.55 -0.61 1.64
C THR A 99 19.97 -1.17 1.71
N LEU A 100 20.86 -0.47 2.41
CA LEU A 100 22.25 -0.88 2.61
C LEU A 100 22.43 -1.42 4.03
N GLN A 101 22.94 -2.66 4.14
CA GLN A 101 23.50 -3.18 5.39
C GLN A 101 25.00 -2.93 5.40
N ALA A 102 25.42 -1.80 5.95
CA ALA A 102 26.81 -1.44 6.02
C ALA A 102 27.39 -1.75 7.41
N ARG A 103 28.60 -2.33 7.42
CA ARG A 103 29.41 -2.61 8.62
C ARG A 103 30.74 -1.88 8.50
N ARG A 104 31.35 -1.59 9.63
CA ARG A 104 32.73 -1.07 9.67
C ARG A 104 33.71 -2.15 9.16
N ALA A 105 34.92 -1.73 8.79
CA ALA A 105 36.00 -2.64 8.38
C ALA A 105 36.35 -3.69 9.45
N ASN A 106 36.08 -3.40 10.72
CA ASN A 106 36.24 -4.31 11.85
C ASN A 106 34.98 -5.18 12.13
N HIS A 107 34.03 -5.28 11.18
CA HIS A 107 32.77 -6.03 11.27
C HIS A 107 31.75 -5.54 12.31
N GLU A 108 32.04 -4.48 13.05
CA GLU A 108 31.10 -3.84 13.97
C GLU A 108 29.95 -3.14 13.22
N PRO A 109 28.75 -3.07 13.82
CA PRO A 109 27.65 -2.28 13.28
C PRO A 109 28.03 -0.80 13.10
N LEU A 110 27.44 -0.14 12.10
CA LEU A 110 27.53 1.31 12.00
C LEU A 110 26.80 1.96 13.18
N PRO A 111 27.37 3.02 13.79
CA PRO A 111 26.66 3.78 14.79
C PRO A 111 25.41 4.43 14.18
N PHE A 112 24.41 4.70 15.01
CA PHE A 112 23.24 5.47 14.61
C PHE A 112 23.67 6.82 13.99
N ALA A 113 22.95 7.27 12.96
CA ALA A 113 23.23 8.49 12.21
C ALA A 113 24.59 8.55 11.47
N ALA A 114 25.23 7.40 11.19
CA ALA A 114 26.39 7.37 10.29
C ALA A 114 26.01 7.89 8.89
N SER A 115 26.77 8.85 8.37
CA SER A 115 26.56 9.41 7.03
C SER A 115 27.15 8.51 5.95
N ILE A 116 26.35 8.16 4.94
CA ILE A 116 26.79 7.38 3.77
C ILE A 116 26.89 8.34 2.58
N PHE A 117 28.05 8.40 1.94
CA PHE A 117 28.26 9.20 0.73
C PHE A 117 28.42 8.28 -0.49
N SER A 118 27.54 8.41 -1.48
CA SER A 118 27.73 7.77 -2.78
C SER A 118 28.51 8.70 -3.71
N PRO A 119 29.62 8.27 -4.32
CA PRO A 119 30.40 9.10 -5.23
C PRO A 119 29.67 9.43 -6.54
N THR A 120 28.61 8.69 -6.88
CA THR A 120 27.81 8.92 -8.09
C THR A 120 26.48 9.55 -7.70
N ALA A 121 26.39 10.86 -7.89
CA ALA A 121 25.21 11.67 -7.61
C ALA A 121 24.02 11.27 -8.49
N ARG A 122 23.17 10.36 -8.00
CA ARG A 122 21.76 10.28 -8.38
C ARG A 122 20.98 10.24 -7.08
N ARG A 123 20.04 11.19 -6.90
CA ARG A 123 19.25 11.36 -5.68
C ARG A 123 18.30 10.16 -5.52
N SER A 124 18.81 9.05 -5.02
CA SER A 124 18.02 7.93 -4.50
C SER A 124 17.85 8.14 -2.99
N ALA A 125 16.66 7.89 -2.45
CA ALA A 125 16.46 7.91 -1.01
C ALA A 125 17.24 6.74 -0.39
N LEU A 126 18.42 7.02 0.20
CA LEU A 126 19.17 6.03 0.96
C LEU A 126 18.60 5.95 2.38
N SER A 127 18.14 4.77 2.78
CA SER A 127 17.85 4.46 4.18
C SER A 127 18.92 3.53 4.72
N ALA A 128 19.61 3.95 5.78
CA ALA A 128 20.62 3.16 6.46
C ALA A 128 20.01 2.55 7.72
N ARG A 129 20.02 1.22 7.84
CA ARG A 129 19.60 0.52 9.04
C ARG A 129 20.84 0.01 9.77
N ALA A 130 21.09 0.52 10.98
CA ALA A 130 22.09 -0.05 11.88
C ALA A 130 21.64 -1.46 12.29
N ALA A 131 22.57 -2.42 12.20
CA ALA A 131 22.34 -3.81 12.58
C ALA A 131 22.48 -4.02 14.08
#